data_AF-A0A382P619-F1
#
_entry.id   AF-A0A382P619-F1
#
_cell.length_a   1.000
_cell.length_b   1.000
_cell.length_c   1.000
_cell.angle_alpha   90.00
_cell.angle_beta   90.00
_cell.angle_gamma   90.00
#
_symmetry.space_group_name_H-M   'P 1'
#
loop_
_entity.id
_entity.type
_entity.pdbx_description
1 polymer ?
#
loop_
_entity_poly.entity_id
_entity_poly.type
_entity_poly.pdbx_seq_one_letter_code
_entity_poly.pdbx_strand_id
1 'polypeptide(L)'
;MSRNRSLLLLVAIAMFSSSQVTAQKEGGVFTAGDLWESFLPSNVDAFYGETKDDVTKLANLIRIGNWDRQWTTPSMSYPGGENIHLPWGQDLQITEYSPNPINTITTSTAPNAANYAHGVYTSSLAGAGDGNRDWTSDGAVWTDSDRDEMRYEGAMPTTLGIDVQWRMRSYTANHGHLNDFIIVELELTNTGVLDVNGDGTPDATGNKINALTLHMQHEPINSMSNRSNGRRGASGWFTGPTSGYDATLDGDGNPWDVPVIFSGPSPSKLPEPHPVFGSSTGWAADGSRRLG
;
A
#
# COMPACT_ATOMS: atom_id res chain seq x y z
N MET A 1 57.24 0.45 -31.20
CA MET A 1 56.18 1.02 -30.32
C MET A 1 54.96 1.31 -31.19
N SER A 2 54.28 0.29 -31.71
CA SER A 2 53.17 -0.51 -31.13
C SER A 2 51.79 0.03 -31.52
N ARG A 3 51.38 -0.31 -32.75
CA ARG A 3 50.00 -0.27 -33.27
C ARG A 3 48.98 -0.95 -32.32
N ASN A 4 49.45 -1.79 -31.41
CA ASN A 4 48.65 -2.50 -30.42
C ASN A 4 48.14 -1.61 -29.26
N ARG A 5 48.73 -0.44 -29.01
CA ARG A 5 48.27 0.45 -27.92
C ARG A 5 46.99 1.21 -28.28
N SER A 6 46.78 1.54 -29.55
CA SER A 6 45.58 2.23 -30.02
C SER A 6 44.34 1.33 -30.04
N LEU A 7 44.52 0.02 -30.30
CA LEU A 7 43.43 -0.94 -30.28
C LEU A 7 42.95 -1.25 -28.85
N LEU A 8 43.87 -1.32 -27.89
CA LEU A 8 43.57 -1.51 -26.47
C LEU A 8 42.79 -0.34 -25.87
N LEU A 9 43.04 0.89 -26.32
CA LEU A 9 42.29 2.07 -25.86
C LEU A 9 40.87 2.13 -26.43
N LEU A 10 40.67 1.70 -27.69
CA LEU A 10 39.33 1.61 -28.29
C LEU A 10 38.49 0.49 -27.67
N VAL A 11 39.10 -0.64 -27.29
CA VAL A 11 38.41 -1.72 -26.57
C VAL A 11 38.08 -1.29 -25.13
N ALA A 12 38.94 -0.50 -24.47
CA ALA A 12 38.63 0.05 -23.15
C ALA A 12 37.50 1.09 -23.17
N ILE A 13 37.35 1.85 -24.27
CA ILE A 13 36.25 2.82 -24.44
C ILE A 13 34.95 2.13 -24.88
N ALA A 14 35.02 1.02 -25.63
CA ALA A 14 33.86 0.19 -25.97
C ALA A 14 33.39 -0.72 -24.80
N MET A 15 34.25 -0.94 -23.79
CA MET A 15 33.89 -1.61 -22.53
C MET A 15 33.22 -0.71 -21.50
N PHE A 16 32.90 0.55 -21.83
CA PHE A 16 31.74 1.24 -21.25
C PHE A 16 30.43 0.72 -21.88
N SER A 17 30.38 -0.59 -22.09
CA SER A 17 29.21 -1.34 -22.49
C SER A 17 28.16 -1.13 -21.41
N SER A 18 27.16 -0.31 -21.75
CA SER A 18 25.80 -0.44 -21.26
C SER A 18 25.71 -0.92 -19.81
N SER A 19 26.09 -0.08 -18.86
CA SER A 19 25.30 -0.07 -17.64
C SER A 19 23.89 0.20 -18.12
N GLN A 20 23.07 -0.85 -18.22
CA GLN A 20 21.64 -0.68 -18.31
C GLN A 20 21.33 0.25 -17.14
N VAL A 21 20.99 1.49 -17.46
CA VAL A 21 20.30 2.33 -16.50
C VAL A 21 18.98 1.59 -16.35
N THR A 22 18.91 0.69 -15.37
CA THR A 22 17.64 0.14 -14.94
C THR A 22 16.82 1.37 -14.63
N ALA A 23 15.72 1.57 -15.38
CA ALA A 23 14.83 2.68 -15.12
C ALA A 23 14.53 2.65 -13.62
N GLN A 24 14.73 3.78 -12.95
CA GLN A 24 14.41 3.86 -11.53
C GLN A 24 12.92 3.53 -11.42
N LYS A 25 12.58 2.53 -10.63
CA LYS A 25 11.16 2.22 -10.37
C LYS A 25 10.52 3.46 -9.77
N GLU A 26 9.29 3.76 -10.17
CA GLU A 26 8.59 4.98 -9.76
C GLU A 26 7.29 4.63 -9.05
N GLY A 27 6.91 5.44 -8.07
CA GLY A 27 5.58 5.39 -7.47
C GLY A 27 4.52 5.92 -8.43
N GLY A 28 3.28 5.48 -8.27
CA GLY A 28 2.14 5.94 -9.07
C GLY A 28 1.44 7.13 -8.41
N VAL A 29 1.25 8.25 -9.12
CA VAL A 29 0.41 9.37 -8.66
C VAL A 29 -0.81 9.51 -9.57
N PHE A 30 -1.99 9.24 -9.03
CA PHE A 30 -3.25 9.43 -9.74
C PHE A 30 -3.73 10.87 -9.58
N THR A 31 -3.98 11.51 -10.71
CA THR A 31 -4.60 12.85 -10.79
C THR A 31 -5.78 12.81 -11.77
N ALA A 32 -6.62 11.79 -11.62
CA ALA A 32 -7.78 11.56 -12.45
C ALA A 32 -9.04 11.87 -11.64
N GLY A 33 -9.78 12.88 -12.09
CA GLY A 33 -11.04 13.31 -11.48
C GLY A 33 -10.79 14.17 -10.25
N ASP A 34 -11.73 14.12 -9.33
CA ASP A 34 -11.72 14.83 -8.07
C ASP A 34 -11.00 14.04 -6.95
N LEU A 35 -10.58 12.79 -7.21
CA LEU A 35 -9.76 12.00 -6.28
C LEU A 35 -8.30 11.93 -6.71
N TRP A 36 -7.41 12.45 -5.87
CA TRP A 36 -5.97 12.32 -6.06
C TRP A 36 -5.38 11.43 -4.97
N GLU A 37 -4.57 10.48 -5.38
CA GLU A 37 -3.92 9.52 -4.48
C GLU A 37 -2.56 9.12 -5.05
N SER A 38 -1.69 8.61 -4.19
CA SER A 38 -0.37 8.14 -4.58
C SER A 38 -0.05 6.78 -3.97
N PHE A 39 0.68 5.96 -4.71
CA PHE A 39 1.02 4.59 -4.33
C PHE A 39 2.52 4.38 -4.50
N LEU A 40 3.16 3.93 -3.42
CA LEU A 40 4.59 3.61 -3.37
C LEU A 40 4.77 2.16 -2.91
N PRO A 41 4.87 1.21 -3.85
CA PRO A 41 5.20 -0.18 -3.57
C PRO A 41 6.60 -0.33 -2.94
N SER A 42 6.79 -1.32 -2.07
CA SER A 42 8.04 -1.54 -1.34
C SER A 42 9.26 -1.85 -2.21
N ASN A 43 9.06 -2.30 -3.46
CA ASN A 43 10.15 -2.49 -4.42
C ASN A 43 10.65 -1.20 -5.09
N VAL A 44 9.88 -0.11 -5.00
CA VAL A 44 10.29 1.24 -5.42
C VAL A 44 11.24 1.81 -4.37
N ASP A 45 10.69 2.08 -3.19
CA ASP A 45 11.47 2.59 -2.07
C ASP A 45 10.82 2.31 -0.71
N ALA A 46 11.61 2.48 0.35
CA ALA A 46 11.11 2.40 1.72
C ALA A 46 10.52 3.75 2.15
N PHE A 47 9.43 3.71 2.93
CA PHE A 47 8.88 4.90 3.57
C PHE A 47 9.88 5.49 4.60
N TYR A 48 9.80 6.79 4.93
CA TYR A 48 10.76 7.46 5.83
C TYR A 48 10.94 6.79 7.20
N GLY A 49 9.91 6.07 7.67
CA GLY A 49 9.93 5.34 8.94
C GLY A 49 10.50 3.93 8.86
N GLU A 50 10.79 3.47 7.65
CA GLU A 50 11.30 2.14 7.33
C GLU A 50 12.77 2.21 6.88
N THR A 51 13.45 1.07 6.87
CA THR A 51 14.81 0.94 6.33
C THR A 51 14.77 -0.07 5.19
N LYS A 52 15.14 0.37 3.99
CA LYS A 52 15.20 -0.50 2.80
C LYS A 52 16.08 -1.72 3.07
N ASP A 53 15.62 -2.89 2.65
CA ASP A 53 16.28 -4.20 2.80
C ASP A 53 16.53 -4.66 4.25
N ASP A 54 15.92 -4.01 5.25
CA ASP A 54 15.88 -4.49 6.64
C ASP A 54 14.46 -4.93 6.99
N VAL A 55 14.20 -6.23 6.89
CA VAL A 55 12.89 -6.85 7.19
C VAL A 55 12.40 -6.60 8.61
N THR A 56 13.27 -6.25 9.56
CA THR A 56 12.86 -5.90 10.94
C THR A 56 12.33 -4.47 11.06
N LYS A 57 12.49 -3.69 9.98
CA LYS A 57 12.09 -2.27 9.84
C LYS A 57 11.14 -2.05 8.68
N LEU A 58 10.68 -3.10 8.01
CA LEU A 58 9.70 -3.05 6.93
C LEU A 58 8.40 -3.70 7.39
N ALA A 59 7.28 -3.09 7.05
CA ALA A 59 5.94 -3.65 7.28
C ALA A 59 5.00 -3.45 6.09
N ASN A 60 5.28 -2.47 5.23
CA ASN A 60 4.37 -2.07 4.17
C ASN A 60 4.62 -2.84 2.87
N LEU A 61 3.54 -3.33 2.28
CA LEU A 61 3.55 -3.85 0.92
C LEU A 61 3.52 -2.67 -0.07
N ILE A 62 2.52 -1.80 0.09
CA ILE A 62 2.35 -0.57 -0.69
C ILE A 62 1.97 0.56 0.27
N ARG A 63 2.75 1.63 0.28
CA ARG A 63 2.42 2.89 0.95
C ARG A 63 1.43 3.69 0.11
N ILE A 64 0.39 4.22 0.73
CA ILE A 64 -0.65 5.03 0.08
C ILE A 64 -0.58 6.45 0.67
N GLY A 65 -0.36 7.45 -0.18
CA GLY A 65 -0.12 8.81 0.26
C GLY A 65 1.23 8.98 0.97
N ASN A 66 1.62 10.24 1.19
CA ASN A 66 2.72 10.67 2.07
C ASN A 66 4.00 9.80 1.99
N TRP A 67 4.77 9.90 0.89
CA TRP A 67 5.94 9.06 0.60
C TRP A 67 7.15 9.39 1.50
N ASP A 68 7.54 10.66 1.58
CA ASP A 68 8.83 11.05 2.18
C ASP A 68 8.74 11.62 3.59
N ARG A 69 7.53 12.03 4.05
CA ARG A 69 7.16 12.61 5.36
C ARG A 69 6.18 13.77 5.17
N GLN A 70 5.16 13.81 6.03
CA GLN A 70 4.28 14.95 6.31
C GLN A 70 3.89 15.83 5.09
N TRP A 71 2.64 15.70 4.63
CA TRP A 71 1.88 16.71 3.86
C TRP A 71 2.13 16.85 2.35
N THR A 72 3.07 16.11 1.76
CA THR A 72 3.56 16.47 0.41
C THR A 72 2.98 15.66 -0.73
N THR A 73 2.36 14.50 -0.48
CA THR A 73 1.68 13.73 -1.53
C THR A 73 0.17 13.64 -1.29
N PRO A 74 -0.65 13.76 -2.36
CA PRO A 74 -2.10 13.68 -2.25
C PRO A 74 -2.53 12.34 -1.66
N SER A 75 -3.45 12.38 -0.70
CA SER A 75 -4.24 11.23 -0.29
C SER A 75 -5.63 11.64 0.11
N MET A 76 -6.63 10.97 -0.47
CA MET A 76 -8.05 11.30 -0.34
C MET A 76 -8.36 12.81 -0.49
N SER A 77 -7.59 13.56 -1.29
CA SER A 77 -7.77 15.01 -1.42
C SER A 77 -8.83 15.30 -2.48
N TYR A 78 -9.97 15.83 -2.03
CA TYR A 78 -11.04 16.32 -2.90
C TYR A 78 -10.88 17.82 -3.19
N PRO A 79 -11.18 18.34 -4.39
CA PRO A 79 -11.55 19.73 -4.59
C PRO A 79 -12.99 19.95 -4.13
N GLY A 80 -13.26 19.86 -2.83
CA GLY A 80 -14.56 20.33 -2.36
C GLY A 80 -14.71 20.53 -0.88
N GLY A 81 -14.84 21.82 -0.58
CA GLY A 81 -15.75 22.32 0.45
C GLY A 81 -15.27 22.18 1.89
N GLU A 82 -14.64 21.07 2.26
CA GLU A 82 -14.12 20.87 3.61
C GLU A 82 -12.60 21.00 3.66
N ASN A 83 -12.13 21.74 4.67
CA ASN A 83 -10.73 22.12 4.80
C ASN A 83 -9.81 20.99 5.29
N ILE A 84 -10.29 19.74 5.36
CA ILE A 84 -9.69 18.66 6.17
C ILE A 84 -9.03 17.61 5.25
N HIS A 85 -7.77 17.30 5.54
CA HIS A 85 -7.01 16.21 4.92
C HIS A 85 -6.95 15.04 5.91
N LEU A 86 -7.24 13.82 5.47
CA LEU A 86 -7.75 12.76 6.35
C LEU A 86 -6.79 11.59 6.67
N PRO A 87 -5.70 11.32 5.95
CA PRO A 87 -4.67 10.41 6.48
C PRO A 87 -3.33 11.10 6.76
N TRP A 88 -2.76 10.80 7.92
CA TRP A 88 -1.32 10.92 8.19
C TRP A 88 -0.52 9.83 7.48
N GLY A 89 -1.07 8.63 7.42
CA GLY A 89 -0.53 7.50 6.69
C GLY A 89 -1.65 6.55 6.30
N GLN A 90 -1.49 5.93 5.15
CA GLN A 90 -2.33 4.84 4.70
C GLN A 90 -1.42 3.79 4.07
N ASP A 91 -1.66 2.53 4.37
CA ASP A 91 -0.74 1.45 4.01
C ASP A 91 -1.54 0.21 3.64
N LEU A 92 -1.08 -0.51 2.62
CA LEU A 92 -1.46 -1.89 2.37
C LEU A 92 -0.35 -2.79 2.90
N GLN A 93 -0.75 -3.78 3.68
CA GLN A 93 0.13 -4.77 4.28
C GLN A 93 -0.41 -6.16 3.97
N ILE A 94 0.49 -7.11 3.79
CA ILE A 94 0.14 -8.52 3.64
C ILE A 94 0.83 -9.33 4.73
N THR A 95 0.07 -10.22 5.36
CA THR A 95 0.55 -11.04 6.47
C THR A 95 0.07 -12.47 6.28
N GLU A 96 0.98 -13.44 6.42
CA GLU A 96 0.63 -14.85 6.52
C GLU A 96 0.61 -15.28 7.98
N TYR A 97 -0.44 -16.00 8.38
CA TYR A 97 -0.40 -16.92 9.51
C TYR A 97 -0.13 -18.35 9.04
N SER A 98 0.79 -19.06 9.71
CA SER A 98 1.03 -20.49 9.54
C SER A 98 0.88 -21.25 10.86
N PRO A 99 0.31 -22.46 10.88
CA PRO A 99 0.25 -23.28 12.09
C PRO A 99 1.64 -23.68 12.61
N ASN A 100 2.64 -23.72 11.73
CA ASN A 100 4.04 -23.92 12.10
C ASN A 100 4.75 -22.56 12.19
N PRO A 101 5.74 -22.40 13.08
CA PRO A 101 6.55 -21.19 13.11
C PRO A 101 7.26 -20.96 11.77
N ILE A 102 7.04 -19.78 11.17
CA ILE A 102 7.67 -19.34 9.91
C ILE A 102 8.51 -18.08 10.11
N ASN A 103 8.20 -17.27 11.12
CA ASN A 103 8.88 -16.02 11.39
C ASN A 103 10.10 -16.24 12.29
N THR A 104 11.26 -16.32 11.64
CA THR A 104 12.58 -16.53 12.26
C THR A 104 13.18 -15.25 12.86
N ILE A 105 12.63 -14.09 12.54
CA ILE A 105 13.17 -12.77 12.91
C ILE A 105 12.41 -12.09 14.06
N THR A 106 11.28 -12.65 14.48
CA THR A 106 10.47 -12.04 15.55
C THR A 106 11.20 -12.02 16.89
N THR A 107 11.08 -10.90 17.59
CA THR A 107 11.56 -10.74 18.98
C THR A 107 10.41 -10.67 19.99
N SER A 108 9.16 -10.74 19.50
CA SER A 108 7.98 -10.70 20.34
C SER A 108 7.85 -11.98 21.15
N THR A 109 7.46 -11.83 22.42
CA THR A 109 7.20 -12.95 23.33
C THR A 109 5.75 -13.42 23.30
N ALA A 110 4.91 -12.85 22.41
CA ALA A 110 3.52 -13.29 22.28
C ALA A 110 3.47 -14.75 21.79
N PRO A 111 2.54 -15.58 22.31
CA PRO A 111 2.56 -17.03 22.11
C PRO A 111 2.62 -17.51 20.65
N ASN A 112 2.06 -16.73 19.72
CA ASN A 112 1.99 -17.08 18.30
C ASN A 112 2.81 -16.13 17.42
N ALA A 113 3.68 -15.28 17.97
CA ALA A 113 4.38 -14.29 17.16
C ALA A 113 5.23 -14.91 16.04
N ALA A 114 5.84 -16.06 16.30
CA ALA A 114 6.64 -16.80 15.32
C ALA A 114 5.80 -17.42 14.19
N ASN A 115 4.47 -17.45 14.34
CA ASN A 115 3.55 -17.98 13.34
C ASN A 115 3.08 -16.94 12.32
N TYR A 116 3.36 -15.65 12.55
CA TYR A 116 2.95 -14.57 11.65
C TYR A 116 4.17 -13.94 10.99
N ALA A 117 4.15 -13.78 9.66
CA ALA A 117 5.18 -13.08 8.91
C ALA A 117 4.55 -12.07 7.95
N HIS A 118 5.23 -10.93 7.74
CA HIS A 118 4.83 -9.93 6.77
C HIS A 118 5.45 -10.22 5.40
N GLY A 119 4.71 -9.94 4.33
CA GLY A 119 5.23 -9.94 2.97
C GLY A 119 5.73 -8.56 2.60
N VAL A 120 7.04 -8.42 2.51
CA VAL A 120 7.74 -7.19 2.10
C VAL A 120 8.75 -7.51 1.02
N TYR A 121 9.14 -6.52 0.22
CA TYR A 121 10.22 -6.66 -0.74
C TYR A 121 11.58 -6.42 -0.08
N THR A 122 12.59 -7.21 -0.46
CA THR A 122 14.01 -6.85 -0.33
C THR A 122 14.73 -7.11 -1.65
N SER A 123 15.82 -6.39 -1.88
CA SER A 123 16.65 -6.50 -3.09
C SER A 123 17.39 -7.84 -3.23
N SER A 124 17.39 -8.66 -2.18
CA SER A 124 18.04 -9.98 -2.17
C SER A 124 17.07 -11.13 -2.52
N LEU A 125 15.76 -10.89 -2.53
CA LEU A 125 14.76 -11.94 -2.75
C LEU A 125 14.92 -12.63 -4.11
N ALA A 126 14.54 -13.91 -4.15
CA ALA A 126 14.40 -14.64 -5.41
C ALA A 126 13.32 -13.99 -6.30
N GLY A 127 13.76 -13.36 -7.40
CA GLY A 127 12.91 -12.59 -8.31
C GLY A 127 13.18 -11.09 -8.29
N ALA A 128 13.95 -10.60 -7.32
CA ALA A 128 14.44 -9.22 -7.34
C ALA A 128 15.35 -9.01 -8.57
N GLY A 129 15.10 -7.94 -9.31
CA GLY A 129 15.78 -7.66 -10.58
C GLY A 129 15.35 -8.52 -11.78
N ASP A 130 14.41 -9.45 -11.62
CA ASP A 130 13.77 -10.13 -12.76
C ASP A 130 12.69 -9.22 -13.35
N GLY A 131 12.87 -8.75 -14.58
CA GLY A 131 11.95 -7.82 -15.22
C GLY A 131 10.50 -8.30 -15.41
N ASN A 132 10.21 -9.60 -15.21
CA ASN A 132 8.84 -10.10 -15.21
C ASN A 132 8.20 -10.15 -13.81
N ARG A 133 9.02 -10.16 -12.75
CA ARG A 133 8.58 -10.36 -11.36
C ARG A 133 8.82 -9.13 -10.49
N ASP A 134 9.67 -8.22 -10.95
CA ASP A 134 10.11 -7.04 -10.22
C ASP A 134 10.24 -5.83 -11.15
N TRP A 135 9.14 -5.11 -11.32
CA TRP A 135 9.05 -3.96 -12.24
C TRP A 135 7.92 -3.02 -11.83
N THR A 136 7.96 -1.79 -12.35
CA THR A 136 6.83 -0.85 -12.29
C THR A 136 6.67 -0.22 -13.67
N SER A 137 5.46 0.25 -14.00
CA SER A 137 5.30 1.23 -15.08
C SER A 137 6.06 2.52 -14.74
N ASP A 138 6.18 3.43 -15.71
CA ASP A 138 6.78 4.76 -15.57
C ASP A 138 5.82 5.69 -14.78
N GLY A 139 5.51 5.31 -13.54
CA GLY A 139 4.47 5.92 -12.72
C GLY A 139 3.06 5.63 -13.24
N ALA A 140 2.09 6.44 -12.78
CA ALA A 140 0.70 6.34 -13.23
C ALA A 140 0.52 7.09 -14.56
N VAL A 141 0.00 6.40 -15.57
CA VAL A 141 -0.08 6.90 -16.95
C VAL A 141 -1.52 6.90 -17.46
N TRP A 142 -1.86 7.88 -18.29
CA TRP A 142 -3.13 7.86 -19.03
C TRP A 142 -3.14 6.70 -20.03
N THR A 143 -4.23 5.95 -20.06
CA THR A 143 -4.36 4.77 -20.91
C THR A 143 -4.59 5.11 -22.38
N ASP A 144 -5.16 6.27 -22.66
CA ASP A 144 -5.45 6.77 -24.00
C ASP A 144 -5.48 8.31 -24.05
N SER A 145 -5.85 8.85 -25.22
CA SER A 145 -5.99 10.28 -25.45
C SER A 145 -7.24 10.89 -24.82
N ASP A 146 -8.26 10.09 -24.56
CA ASP A 146 -9.55 10.54 -24.03
C ASP A 146 -9.42 10.83 -22.52
N ARG A 147 -8.43 10.20 -21.87
CA ARG A 147 -8.08 10.43 -20.47
C ARG A 147 -9.26 10.14 -19.55
N ASP A 148 -9.94 9.04 -19.80
CA ASP A 148 -11.01 8.49 -18.95
C ASP A 148 -10.46 7.58 -17.85
N GLU A 149 -9.23 7.07 -18.02
CA GLU A 149 -8.58 6.16 -17.09
C GLU A 149 -7.05 6.41 -17.02
N MET A 150 -6.54 6.52 -15.80
CA MET A 150 -5.12 6.34 -15.48
C MET A 150 -4.85 4.94 -14.93
N ARG A 151 -3.68 4.37 -15.26
CA ARG A 151 -3.20 3.09 -14.74
C ARG A 151 -1.81 3.20 -14.12
N TYR A 152 -1.59 2.48 -13.03
CA TYR A 152 -0.27 2.20 -12.46
C TYR A 152 -0.14 0.69 -12.26
N GLU A 153 0.88 0.10 -12.88
CA GLU A 153 1.05 -1.35 -12.93
C GLU A 153 2.46 -1.72 -12.47
N GLY A 154 2.62 -2.95 -12.00
CA GLY A 154 3.93 -3.47 -11.62
C GLY A 154 3.83 -4.83 -10.96
N ALA A 155 4.99 -5.36 -10.62
CA ALA A 155 5.11 -6.59 -9.85
C ALA A 155 6.30 -6.53 -8.89
N MET A 156 6.23 -7.29 -7.81
CA MET A 156 7.36 -7.53 -6.92
C MET A 156 7.28 -8.90 -6.24
N PRO A 157 8.42 -9.55 -5.96
CA PRO A 157 8.47 -10.67 -5.03
C PRO A 157 8.33 -10.19 -3.58
N THR A 158 7.93 -11.09 -2.68
CA THR A 158 7.88 -10.83 -1.23
C THR A 158 8.59 -11.92 -0.43
N THR A 159 8.98 -11.59 0.79
CA THR A 159 9.55 -12.49 1.81
C THR A 159 8.67 -13.73 2.10
N LEU A 160 7.35 -13.64 1.87
CA LEU A 160 6.42 -14.76 2.04
C LEU A 160 6.50 -15.80 0.91
N GLY A 161 7.29 -15.54 -0.14
CA GLY A 161 7.29 -16.36 -1.34
C GLY A 161 6.08 -16.12 -2.24
N ILE A 162 5.46 -14.94 -2.13
CA ILE A 162 4.34 -14.52 -2.96
C ILE A 162 4.84 -13.45 -3.92
N ASP A 163 4.67 -13.69 -5.22
CA ASP A 163 4.78 -12.63 -6.22
C ASP A 163 3.47 -11.86 -6.23
N VAL A 164 3.59 -10.55 -6.07
CA VAL A 164 2.45 -9.62 -6.09
C VAL A 164 2.53 -8.82 -7.37
N GLN A 165 1.56 -9.01 -8.26
CA GLN A 165 1.34 -8.14 -9.40
C GLN A 165 0.17 -7.21 -9.10
N TRP A 166 0.32 -5.92 -9.38
CA TRP A 166 -0.75 -4.96 -9.19
C TRP A 166 -1.16 -4.28 -10.48
N ARG A 167 -2.44 -3.92 -10.51
CA ARG A 167 -3.00 -2.94 -11.43
C ARG A 167 -3.89 -2.00 -10.63
N MET A 168 -3.47 -0.75 -10.56
CA MET A 168 -4.24 0.30 -9.91
C MET A 168 -4.85 1.18 -10.99
N ARG A 169 -6.13 1.55 -10.81
CA ARG A 169 -6.91 2.29 -11.80
C ARG A 169 -7.62 3.46 -11.16
N SER A 170 -7.55 4.63 -11.78
CA SER A 170 -8.39 5.78 -11.42
C SER A 170 -9.15 6.26 -12.65
N TYR A 171 -10.40 6.66 -12.47
CA TYR A 171 -11.30 7.05 -13.56
C TYR A 171 -11.73 8.51 -13.47
N THR A 172 -12.03 9.09 -14.64
CA THR A 172 -12.44 10.49 -14.86
C THR A 172 -13.80 10.54 -15.56
N ALA A 173 -14.84 9.95 -14.96
CA ALA A 173 -16.17 9.99 -15.57
C ALA A 173 -16.89 11.30 -15.22
N ASN A 174 -16.77 12.30 -16.10
CA ASN A 174 -17.28 13.67 -15.91
C ASN A 174 -18.82 13.83 -15.90
N HIS A 175 -19.58 12.75 -15.73
CA HIS A 175 -21.04 12.79 -15.69
C HIS A 175 -21.55 12.70 -14.24
N GLY A 176 -21.78 13.87 -13.62
CA GLY A 176 -22.64 13.99 -12.44
C GLY A 176 -22.01 13.79 -11.06
N HIS A 177 -20.69 14.01 -10.90
CA HIS A 177 -19.99 14.01 -9.59
C HIS A 177 -20.13 12.71 -8.76
N LEU A 178 -20.42 11.57 -9.40
CA LEU A 178 -20.73 10.31 -8.72
C LEU A 178 -19.71 9.19 -8.94
N ASN A 179 -18.60 9.41 -9.67
CA ASN A 179 -17.81 8.31 -10.26
C ASN A 179 -16.29 8.43 -10.13
N ASP A 180 -15.77 9.17 -9.15
CA ASP A 180 -14.32 9.14 -8.88
C ASP A 180 -14.05 8.06 -7.84
N PHE A 181 -13.44 6.96 -8.27
CA PHE A 181 -12.96 5.90 -7.39
C PHE A 181 -11.64 5.34 -7.92
N ILE A 182 -10.83 4.83 -7.00
CA ILE A 182 -9.58 4.15 -7.33
C ILE A 182 -9.78 2.66 -7.02
N ILE A 183 -9.48 1.81 -7.99
CA ILE A 183 -9.46 0.36 -7.81
C ILE A 183 -8.00 -0.08 -7.64
N VAL A 184 -7.72 -0.83 -6.57
CA VAL A 184 -6.44 -1.55 -6.40
C VAL A 184 -6.69 -3.02 -6.66
N GLU A 185 -6.15 -3.56 -7.75
CA GLU A 185 -6.22 -4.98 -8.08
C GLU A 185 -4.88 -5.63 -7.80
N LEU A 186 -4.91 -6.76 -7.10
CA LEU A 186 -3.74 -7.56 -6.79
C LEU A 186 -3.93 -8.98 -7.32
N GLU A 187 -2.95 -9.47 -8.07
CA GLU A 187 -2.78 -10.88 -8.40
C GLU A 187 -1.64 -11.44 -7.54
N LEU A 188 -1.92 -12.53 -6.82
CA LEU A 188 -1.01 -13.11 -5.83
C LEU A 188 -0.62 -14.53 -6.27
N THR A 189 0.66 -14.74 -6.59
CA THR A 189 1.18 -16.03 -7.03
C THR A 189 2.11 -16.63 -5.98
N ASN A 190 1.75 -17.78 -5.41
CA ASN A 190 2.65 -18.52 -4.51
C ASN A 190 3.76 -19.22 -5.31
N THR A 191 5.00 -18.83 -5.05
CA THR A 191 6.22 -19.39 -5.67
C THR A 191 6.72 -20.65 -4.96
N GLY A 192 6.27 -20.87 -3.72
CA GLY A 192 6.73 -21.94 -2.84
C GLY A 192 8.09 -21.69 -2.19
N VAL A 193 8.71 -20.52 -2.36
CA VAL A 193 10.02 -20.19 -1.79
C VAL A 193 9.85 -19.15 -0.68
N LEU A 194 9.89 -19.59 0.57
CA LEU A 194 9.80 -18.72 1.73
C LEU A 194 11.19 -18.18 2.10
N ASP A 195 11.31 -16.87 2.31
CA ASP A 195 12.53 -16.18 2.73
C ASP A 195 12.11 -15.02 3.65
N VAL A 196 11.75 -15.35 4.90
CA VAL A 196 11.18 -14.38 5.84
C VAL A 196 12.21 -13.36 6.28
N ASN A 197 13.47 -13.77 6.36
CA ASN A 197 14.55 -12.88 6.76
C ASN A 197 15.01 -11.96 5.60
N GLY A 198 14.60 -12.25 4.36
CA GLY A 198 14.86 -11.44 3.17
C GLY A 198 16.33 -11.39 2.76
N ASP A 199 17.13 -12.39 3.12
CA ASP A 199 18.57 -12.43 2.88
C ASP A 199 18.96 -13.05 1.52
N GLY A 200 17.98 -13.57 0.77
CA GLY A 200 18.15 -14.21 -0.53
C GLY A 200 18.37 -15.72 -0.46
N THR A 201 18.43 -16.29 0.75
CA THR A 201 18.52 -17.73 1.00
C THR A 201 17.15 -18.23 1.45
N PRO A 202 16.54 -19.21 0.74
CA PRO A 202 15.25 -19.75 1.16
C PRO A 202 15.30 -20.35 2.57
N ASP A 203 14.45 -19.86 3.46
CA ASP A 203 14.15 -20.47 4.76
C ASP A 203 13.40 -21.81 4.56
N ALA A 204 12.53 -21.87 3.54
CA ALA A 204 11.84 -23.09 3.14
C ALA A 204 11.54 -23.12 1.63
N THR A 205 11.43 -24.33 1.09
CA THR A 205 10.99 -24.58 -0.29
C THR A 205 9.77 -25.50 -0.31
N GLY A 206 8.90 -25.35 -1.31
CA GLY A 206 7.58 -25.99 -1.33
C GLY A 206 6.61 -25.41 -0.30
N ASN A 207 6.83 -24.16 0.15
CA ASN A 207 5.97 -23.49 1.12
C ASN A 207 4.53 -23.36 0.58
N LYS A 208 3.57 -23.60 1.47
CA LYS A 208 2.16 -23.36 1.18
C LYS A 208 1.70 -22.20 2.03
N ILE A 209 0.99 -21.26 1.42
CA ILE A 209 0.31 -20.19 2.14
C ILE A 209 -0.88 -20.79 2.89
N ASN A 210 -0.91 -20.63 4.21
CA ASN A 210 -1.95 -21.24 5.05
C ASN A 210 -3.15 -20.30 5.24
N ALA A 211 -2.91 -19.10 5.77
CA ALA A 211 -3.92 -18.05 5.90
C ALA A 211 -3.28 -16.70 5.60
N LEU A 212 -3.71 -16.08 4.52
CA LEU A 212 -3.19 -14.80 4.04
C LEU A 212 -4.20 -13.70 4.32
N THR A 213 -3.74 -12.63 4.94
CA THR A 213 -4.54 -11.43 5.17
C THR A 213 -3.93 -10.27 4.41
N LEU A 214 -4.73 -9.61 3.60
CA LEU A 214 -4.45 -8.27 3.10
C LEU A 214 -5.15 -7.28 4.03
N HIS A 215 -4.39 -6.35 4.61
CA HIS A 215 -4.90 -5.35 5.53
C HIS A 215 -4.55 -3.96 5.04
N MET A 216 -5.54 -3.08 4.99
CA MET A 216 -5.34 -1.66 4.77
C MET A 216 -5.35 -0.95 6.12
N GLN A 217 -4.22 -0.36 6.48
CA GLN A 217 -4.09 0.51 7.65
C GLN A 217 -4.34 1.96 7.26
N HIS A 218 -4.98 2.70 8.15
CA HIS A 218 -5.18 4.14 8.02
C HIS A 218 -4.91 4.82 9.36
N GLU A 219 -4.14 5.89 9.34
CA GLU A 219 -3.84 6.72 10.51
C GLU A 219 -4.49 8.10 10.31
N PRO A 220 -5.67 8.35 10.88
CA PRO A 220 -6.38 9.60 10.66
C PRO A 220 -5.91 10.69 11.61
N ILE A 221 -5.35 11.75 11.04
CA ILE A 221 -5.07 13.02 11.73
C ILE A 221 -5.86 14.10 11.01
N ASN A 222 -6.58 14.95 11.75
CA ASN A 222 -7.12 16.19 11.18
C ASN A 222 -5.93 17.11 10.97
N SER A 223 -5.47 17.15 9.73
CA SER A 223 -4.10 17.46 9.50
C SER A 223 -3.98 18.92 8.99
N MET A 224 -4.93 19.41 8.21
CA MET A 224 -5.03 20.83 7.86
C MET A 224 -6.45 21.36 8.13
N SER A 225 -6.54 22.60 8.61
CA SER A 225 -7.75 23.41 8.42
C SER A 225 -7.31 24.81 8.00
N ASN A 226 -7.84 25.30 6.88
CA ASN A 226 -7.65 26.68 6.48
C ASN A 226 -8.59 27.55 7.31
N ARG A 227 -8.03 28.39 8.18
CA ARG A 227 -8.81 29.42 8.88
C ARG A 227 -8.84 30.68 8.03
N SER A 228 -9.96 31.40 8.10
CA SER A 228 -10.16 32.68 7.40
C SER A 228 -9.15 33.77 7.79
N ASN A 229 -8.39 33.57 8.89
CA ASN A 229 -7.30 34.45 9.32
C ASN A 229 -5.91 34.03 8.83
N GLY A 230 -5.83 33.14 7.82
CA GLY A 230 -4.57 32.70 7.22
C GLY A 230 -3.73 31.77 8.09
N ARG A 231 -4.27 31.28 9.22
CA ARG A 231 -3.57 30.34 10.09
C ARG A 231 -3.90 28.90 9.69
N ARG A 232 -2.87 28.06 9.47
CA ARG A 232 -3.04 26.60 9.41
C ARG A 232 -3.51 26.12 10.79
N GLY A 233 -4.61 25.38 10.84
CA GLY A 233 -5.12 24.84 12.10
C GLY A 233 -4.13 23.90 12.80
N ALA A 234 -4.32 23.74 14.11
CA ALA A 234 -3.56 22.76 14.89
C ALA A 234 -3.99 21.35 14.48
N SER A 235 -3.03 20.49 14.16
CA SER A 235 -3.29 19.10 13.84
C SER A 235 -3.69 18.33 15.10
N GLY A 236 -4.68 17.45 15.00
CA GLY A 236 -5.15 16.62 16.11
C GLY A 236 -5.47 15.20 15.64
N TRP A 237 -5.08 14.21 16.43
CA TRP A 237 -5.45 12.82 16.19
C TRP A 237 -6.97 12.69 16.22
N PHE A 238 -7.54 11.99 15.23
CA PHE A 238 -8.92 11.54 15.38
C PHE A 238 -8.99 10.60 16.58
N THR A 239 -10.00 10.81 17.41
CA THR A 239 -10.18 10.08 18.66
C THR A 239 -11.45 9.21 18.63
N GLY A 240 -12.24 9.30 17.56
CA GLY A 240 -13.41 8.46 17.31
C GLY A 240 -13.10 7.30 16.36
N PRO A 241 -14.06 6.38 16.15
CA PRO A 241 -13.96 5.31 15.15
C PRO A 241 -13.71 5.90 13.77
N THR A 242 -12.80 5.33 13.00
CA THR A 242 -12.43 5.83 11.67
C THR A 242 -12.24 4.72 10.63
N SER A 243 -12.42 3.48 11.06
CA SER A 243 -12.42 2.28 10.25
C SER A 243 -13.48 1.34 10.77
N GLY A 244 -13.90 0.42 9.91
CA GLY A 244 -14.86 -0.61 10.21
C GLY A 244 -14.81 -1.75 9.20
N TYR A 245 -15.77 -2.67 9.33
CA TYR A 245 -15.88 -3.87 8.54
C TYR A 245 -17.35 -4.13 8.18
N ASP A 246 -17.58 -4.38 6.89
CA ASP A 246 -18.86 -4.83 6.36
C ASP A 246 -18.89 -6.35 6.27
N ALA A 247 -19.52 -6.95 7.27
CA ALA A 247 -19.88 -8.36 7.35
C ALA A 247 -21.34 -8.61 6.94
N THR A 248 -22.01 -7.67 6.26
CA THR A 248 -23.37 -7.90 5.79
C THR A 248 -23.37 -9.06 4.81
N LEU A 249 -24.43 -9.87 4.85
CA LEU A 249 -24.50 -11.02 3.97
C LEU A 249 -24.85 -10.54 2.55
N ASP A 250 -24.16 -11.10 1.56
CA ASP A 250 -24.47 -10.98 0.15
C ASP A 250 -25.78 -11.72 -0.20
N GLY A 251 -26.10 -11.76 -1.49
CA GLY A 251 -27.31 -12.43 -1.99
C GLY A 251 -27.35 -13.95 -1.71
N ASP A 252 -26.18 -14.56 -1.46
CA ASP A 252 -26.01 -15.99 -1.23
C ASP A 252 -25.83 -16.34 0.27
N GLY A 253 -25.79 -15.34 1.15
CA GLY A 253 -25.66 -15.54 2.59
C GLY A 253 -24.21 -15.55 3.09
N ASN A 254 -23.21 -15.21 2.27
CA ASN A 254 -21.82 -15.05 2.68
C ASN A 254 -21.56 -13.59 3.06
N PRO A 255 -20.72 -13.29 4.06
CA PRO A 255 -20.41 -11.90 4.37
C PRO A 255 -19.64 -11.22 3.21
N TRP A 256 -19.88 -9.93 2.99
CA TRP A 256 -19.13 -9.12 2.02
C TRP A 256 -17.63 -9.04 2.37
N ASP A 257 -17.30 -9.12 3.65
CA ASP A 257 -15.94 -9.10 4.19
C ASP A 257 -15.11 -7.88 3.75
N VAL A 258 -15.76 -6.71 3.67
CA VAL A 258 -15.14 -5.47 3.16
C VAL A 258 -14.70 -4.55 4.30
N PRO A 259 -13.40 -4.21 4.43
CA PRO A 259 -12.97 -3.14 5.33
C PRO A 259 -13.40 -1.78 4.77
N VAL A 260 -13.87 -0.89 5.65
CA VAL A 260 -14.27 0.48 5.30
C VAL A 260 -13.51 1.49 6.14
N ILE A 261 -13.22 2.66 5.56
CA ILE A 261 -12.61 3.79 6.25
C ILE A 261 -13.57 4.98 6.11
N PHE A 262 -13.77 5.72 7.19
CA PHE A 262 -14.68 6.86 7.20
C PHE A 262 -14.24 7.90 8.23
N SER A 263 -14.64 9.15 8.01
CA SER A 263 -14.52 10.19 9.02
C SER A 263 -15.61 10.00 10.07
N GLY A 264 -15.33 9.24 11.12
CA GLY A 264 -16.34 8.95 12.13
C GLY A 264 -16.60 10.11 13.09
N PRO A 265 -17.65 9.96 13.91
CA PRO A 265 -18.10 11.02 14.82
C PRO A 265 -17.05 11.30 15.91
N SER A 266 -17.09 12.52 16.45
CA SER A 266 -16.32 12.89 17.64
C SER A 266 -16.57 11.90 18.80
N PRO A 267 -15.56 11.56 19.63
CA PRO A 267 -15.73 10.67 20.78
C PRO A 267 -16.89 11.04 21.69
N SER A 268 -17.11 12.35 21.88
CA SER A 268 -18.18 12.85 22.75
C SER A 268 -19.59 12.58 22.19
N LYS A 269 -19.69 12.28 20.89
CA LYS A 269 -20.94 11.99 20.20
C LYS A 269 -21.17 10.50 19.98
N LEU A 270 -20.23 9.62 20.34
CA LEU A 270 -20.43 8.17 20.25
C LEU A 270 -21.65 7.66 21.02
N PRO A 271 -22.03 8.24 22.18
CA PRO A 271 -23.25 7.82 22.88
C PRO A 271 -24.55 8.32 22.24
N GLU A 272 -24.49 9.33 21.35
CA GLU A 272 -25.69 9.98 20.78
C GLU A 272 -26.35 9.09 19.72
N PRO A 273 -27.69 8.95 19.71
CA PRO A 273 -28.40 8.18 18.69
C PRO A 273 -28.03 8.62 17.27
N HIS A 274 -27.61 7.68 16.43
CA HIS A 274 -27.26 7.96 15.04
C HIS A 274 -28.37 7.46 14.10
N PRO A 275 -28.82 8.26 13.12
CA PRO A 275 -29.96 7.92 12.25
C PRO A 275 -29.74 6.64 11.41
N VAL A 276 -28.49 6.23 11.20
CA VAL A 276 -28.15 5.00 10.44
C VAL A 276 -28.32 3.72 11.26
N PHE A 277 -28.10 3.75 12.58
CA PHE A 277 -28.09 2.53 13.40
C PHE A 277 -29.46 2.17 13.99
N GLY A 278 -30.44 3.09 13.93
CA GLY A 278 -31.79 2.84 14.40
C GLY A 278 -31.92 2.49 15.90
N SER A 279 -30.84 2.63 16.67
CA SER A 279 -30.75 2.34 18.10
C SER A 279 -30.87 3.60 18.96
N SER A 280 -31.31 3.43 20.20
CA SER A 280 -31.31 4.49 21.22
C SER A 280 -29.90 4.84 21.73
N THR A 281 -28.90 4.08 21.32
CA THR A 281 -27.47 4.32 21.53
C THR A 281 -26.81 4.69 20.21
N GLY A 282 -25.71 5.45 20.26
CA GLY A 282 -24.90 5.74 19.08
C GLY A 282 -23.96 4.61 18.65
N TRP A 283 -22.73 4.99 18.32
CA TRP A 283 -21.64 4.06 18.02
C TRP A 283 -21.22 3.27 19.28
N ALA A 284 -21.70 2.04 19.42
CA ALA A 284 -21.36 1.10 20.50
C ALA A 284 -21.00 -0.29 19.95
N ALA A 285 -20.13 -1.05 20.64
CA ALA A 285 -19.94 -2.46 20.32
C ALA A 285 -21.17 -3.24 20.82
N ASP A 286 -22.10 -3.60 19.94
CA ASP A 286 -23.32 -4.34 20.33
C ASP A 286 -23.28 -5.83 19.93
N GLY A 287 -22.17 -6.30 19.36
CA GLY A 287 -21.95 -7.69 18.98
C GLY A 287 -22.88 -8.23 17.89
N SER A 288 -23.81 -7.41 17.39
CA SER A 288 -24.83 -7.77 16.40
C SER A 288 -24.67 -7.00 15.09
N ARG A 289 -23.87 -5.93 15.11
CA ARG A 289 -23.55 -5.11 13.95
C ARG A 289 -22.81 -5.90 12.90
N ARG A 290 -23.36 -5.84 11.69
CA ARG A 290 -22.72 -6.30 10.45
C ARG A 290 -21.93 -5.18 9.77
N LEU A 291 -22.01 -3.96 10.30
CA LEU A 291 -21.24 -2.78 9.91
C LEU A 291 -20.72 -2.15 11.20
N GLY A 292 -19.41 -2.08 11.39
CA GLY A 292 -18.80 -1.50 12.58
C GLY A 292 -17.31 -1.31 12.43
#